data_AF-A0AAV4RMY8-F1
#
_entry.id   AF-A0AAV4RMY8-F1
#
_cell.length_a   1.000
_cell.length_b   1.000
_cell.length_c   1.000
_cell.angle_alpha   90.00
_cell.angle_beta   90.00
_cell.angle_gamma   90.00
#
_symmetry.space_group_name_H-M   'P 1'
#
loop_
_entity.id
_entity.type
_entity.pdbx_description
1 polymer ?
#
loop_
_entity_poly.entity_id
_entity_poly.type
_entity_poly.pdbx_seq_one_letter_code
_entity_poly.pdbx_strand_id
1 'polypeptide(L)'
;MAGTLYKGYLRVCEKWGVDATKKGRDLGEFIRQQVAKEFSKGEASNIQNMKECEKKLESLNRLVNNHYGNMYKRSKYATASGLTLEQCKEVLSTENLKIINKSQLSFTGRVKTLFTK
;
A
#
# COMPACT_ATOMS: atom_id res chain seq x y z
N MET A 1 10.84 -15.77 19.47
CA MET A 1 9.77 -16.12 18.50
C MET A 1 9.02 -14.86 18.02
N ALA A 2 8.41 -14.06 18.89
CA ALA A 2 7.78 -12.78 18.49
C ALA A 2 8.81 -11.72 18.04
N GLY A 3 9.94 -11.59 18.73
CA GLY A 3 11.00 -10.62 18.38
C GLY A 3 11.64 -10.85 17.00
N THR A 4 11.78 -12.10 16.54
CA THR A 4 12.28 -12.42 15.19
C THR A 4 11.29 -12.02 14.11
N LEU A 5 9.98 -12.21 14.35
CA LEU A 5 8.92 -11.78 13.45
C LEU A 5 8.87 -10.25 13.38
N TYR A 6 8.92 -9.56 14.52
CA TYR A 6 8.92 -8.10 14.58
C TYR A 6 10.09 -7.48 13.79
N LYS A 7 11.31 -8.00 13.98
CA LYS A 7 12.48 -7.59 13.17
C LYS A 7 12.27 -7.84 11.68
N GLY A 8 11.61 -8.94 11.32
CA GLY A 8 11.23 -9.22 9.93
C GLY A 8 10.29 -8.16 9.35
N TYR A 9 9.26 -7.78 10.10
CA TYR A 9 8.33 -6.71 9.70
C TYR A 9 9.02 -5.35 9.57
N LEU A 10 9.96 -5.02 10.46
CA LEU A 10 10.74 -3.79 10.35
C LEU A 10 11.56 -3.75 9.05
N ARG A 11 12.24 -4.85 8.68
CA ARG A 11 12.97 -4.93 7.40
C ARG A 11 12.05 -4.78 6.18
N VAL A 12 10.82 -5.29 6.25
CA VAL A 12 9.83 -5.09 5.19
C VAL A 12 9.45 -3.62 5.09
N CYS A 13 9.20 -2.95 6.23
CA CYS A 13 8.88 -1.52 6.27
C CYS A 13 10.03 -0.64 5.76
N GLU A 14 11.28 -1.02 5.99
CA GLU A 14 12.46 -0.34 5.45
C GLU A 14 12.51 -0.44 3.92
N LYS A 15 12.30 -1.64 3.37
CA LYS A 15 12.37 -1.87 1.92
C LYS A 15 11.20 -1.26 1.14
N TRP A 16 9.99 -1.23 1.72
CA TRP A 16 8.79 -0.80 0.99
C TRP A 16 8.72 0.73 0.77
N GLY A 17 9.35 1.52 1.64
CA GLY A 17 9.25 2.99 1.59
C GLY A 17 7.85 3.53 1.94
N VAL A 18 7.62 4.83 1.77
CA VAL A 18 6.30 5.48 1.81
C VAL A 18 6.18 6.32 0.54
N ASP A 19 5.08 6.17 -0.19
CA ASP A 19 4.79 7.03 -1.33
C ASP A 19 4.03 8.29 -0.88
N ALA A 20 4.71 9.44 -0.91
CA ALA A 20 4.14 10.72 -0.52
C ALA A 20 2.93 11.14 -1.38
N THR A 21 2.85 10.68 -2.63
CA THR A 21 1.75 10.99 -3.56
C THR A 21 0.44 10.26 -3.20
N LYS A 22 0.52 9.24 -2.33
CA LYS A 22 -0.60 8.39 -1.91
C LYS A 22 -0.90 8.50 -0.42
N LYS A 23 -0.67 9.67 0.19
CA LYS A 23 -0.90 9.89 1.63
C LYS A 23 -2.27 9.36 2.10
N GLY A 24 -2.28 8.54 3.15
CA GLY A 24 -3.49 7.93 3.71
C GLY A 24 -4.05 6.73 2.94
N ARG A 25 -3.50 6.39 1.77
CA ARG A 25 -3.82 5.17 0.99
C ARG A 25 -2.59 4.35 0.65
N ASP A 26 -1.40 4.80 1.07
CA ASP A 26 -0.16 4.12 0.80
C ASP A 26 -0.09 2.81 1.59
N LEU A 27 0.32 1.73 0.89
CA LEU A 27 0.40 0.43 1.52
C LEU A 27 1.53 0.38 2.57
N GLY A 28 2.63 1.10 2.34
CA GLY A 28 3.72 1.18 3.31
C GLY A 28 3.30 1.87 4.60
N GLU A 29 2.53 2.96 4.50
CA GLU A 29 1.91 3.62 5.66
C GLU A 29 0.97 2.67 6.41
N PHE A 30 0.10 1.96 5.69
CA PHE A 30 -0.82 0.99 6.27
C PHE A 30 -0.09 -0.16 6.99
N ILE A 31 0.95 -0.73 6.37
CA ILE A 31 1.74 -1.80 6.98
C ILE A 31 2.37 -1.32 8.30
N ARG A 32 2.94 -0.10 8.34
CA ARG A 32 3.52 0.45 9.57
C ARG A 32 2.48 0.64 10.67
N GLN A 33 1.30 1.15 10.33
CA GLN A 33 0.19 1.29 11.27
C GLN A 33 -0.25 -0.07 11.82
N GLN A 34 -0.36 -1.09 10.95
CA GLN A 34 -0.76 -2.43 11.38
C GLN A 34 0.30 -3.08 12.27
N VAL A 35 1.59 -2.93 11.93
CA VAL A 35 2.70 -3.41 12.76
C VAL A 35 2.70 -2.73 14.12
N ALA A 36 2.47 -1.42 14.19
CA ALA A 36 2.37 -0.70 15.47
C ALA A 36 1.18 -1.18 16.34
N LYS A 37 0.06 -1.56 15.71
CA LYS A 37 -1.12 -2.11 16.41
C LYS A 37 -0.87 -3.52 16.93
N GLU A 38 -0.38 -4.42 16.08
CA GLU A 38 -0.17 -5.84 16.45
C GLU A 38 1.03 -6.01 17.40
N PHE A 39 2.06 -5.18 17.27
CA PHE A 39 3.26 -5.20 18.11
C PHE A 39 3.32 -4.00 19.06
N SER A 40 2.23 -3.74 19.79
CA SER A 40 2.14 -2.61 20.74
C SER A 40 3.22 -2.62 21.83
N LYS A 41 3.77 -3.79 22.18
CA LYS A 41 4.88 -3.98 23.13
C LYS A 41 6.18 -4.39 22.43
N GLY A 42 6.29 -4.18 21.12
CA GLY A 42 7.44 -4.57 20.30
C GLY A 42 7.73 -6.07 20.41
N GLU A 43 8.95 -6.42 20.79
CA GLU A 43 9.43 -7.80 20.90
C GLU A 43 8.75 -8.61 22.02
N ALA A 44 8.16 -7.95 23.01
CA ALA A 44 7.47 -8.56 24.14
C ALA A 44 5.95 -8.76 23.91
N SER A 45 5.46 -8.47 22.69
CA SER A 45 4.05 -8.61 22.34
C SER A 45 3.65 -10.09 22.25
N ASN A 46 2.54 -10.46 22.87
CA ASN A 46 2.00 -11.81 22.77
C ASN A 46 1.12 -11.92 21.51
N ILE A 47 1.62 -12.63 20.50
CA ILE A 47 0.92 -12.85 19.23
C ILE A 47 0.00 -14.07 19.40
N GLN A 48 -1.31 -13.86 19.34
CA GLN A 48 -2.30 -14.94 19.49
C GLN A 48 -2.13 -16.02 18.40
N ASN A 49 -1.96 -15.62 17.14
CA ASN A 49 -1.80 -16.54 16.00
C ASN A 49 -0.42 -16.40 15.34
N MET A 50 0.59 -17.07 15.92
CA MET A 50 1.96 -16.99 15.42
C MET A 50 2.12 -17.47 13.97
N LYS A 51 1.47 -18.58 13.58
CA LYS A 51 1.57 -19.14 12.22
C LYS A 51 1.01 -18.21 11.14
N GLU A 52 -0.09 -17.52 11.42
CA GLU A 52 -0.67 -16.57 10.48
C GLU A 52 0.22 -15.34 10.32
N CYS A 53 0.81 -14.87 11.43
CA CYS A 53 1.73 -13.74 11.42
C CYS A 53 2.99 -14.06 10.58
N GLU A 54 3.50 -15.29 10.68
CA GLU A 54 4.61 -15.77 9.85
C GLU A 54 4.23 -15.86 8.37
N LYS A 55 3.07 -16.45 8.04
CA LYS A 55 2.55 -16.52 6.67
C LYS A 55 2.38 -15.14 6.03
N LYS A 56 1.87 -14.17 6.80
CA LYS A 56 1.75 -12.77 6.38
C LYS A 56 3.12 -12.16 6.09
N LEU A 57 4.09 -12.36 6.97
CA LEU A 57 5.46 -11.85 6.80
C LEU A 57 6.13 -12.45 5.54
N GLU A 58 5.98 -13.75 5.32
CA GLU A 58 6.50 -14.41 4.12
C GLU A 58 5.87 -13.83 2.85
N SER A 59 4.56 -13.64 2.86
CA SER A 59 3.81 -13.07 1.73
C SER A 59 4.30 -11.64 1.42
N LEU A 60 4.50 -10.80 2.44
CA LEU A 60 5.03 -9.45 2.28
C LEU A 60 6.47 -9.46 1.74
N ASN A 61 7.33 -10.37 2.20
CA ASN A 61 8.68 -10.50 1.68
C ASN A 61 8.69 -10.90 0.18
N ARG A 62 7.78 -11.76 -0.25
CA ARG A 62 7.63 -12.12 -1.67
C ARG A 62 7.22 -10.91 -2.52
N LEU A 63 6.34 -10.06 -1.99
CA LEU A 63 5.93 -8.82 -2.67
C LEU A 63 7.08 -7.82 -2.78
N VAL A 64 7.77 -7.53 -1.68
CA VAL A 64 8.91 -6.59 -1.65
C VAL A 64 10.01 -7.00 -2.64
N ASN A 65 10.35 -8.28 -2.69
CA ASN A 65 11.42 -8.77 -3.55
C ASN A 65 10.96 -8.99 -5.01
N ASN A 66 9.73 -8.61 -5.36
CA ASN A 66 9.12 -8.84 -6.66
C ASN A 66 9.26 -10.31 -7.12
N HIS A 67 9.09 -11.25 -6.20
CA HIS A 67 9.44 -12.66 -6.41
C HIS A 67 8.76 -13.25 -7.65
N TYR A 68 7.44 -13.04 -7.80
CA TYR A 68 6.68 -13.55 -8.93
C TYR A 68 6.96 -12.82 -10.25
N GLY A 69 7.31 -11.53 -10.19
CA GLY A 69 7.74 -10.79 -11.37
C GLY A 69 9.09 -11.30 -11.91
N ASN A 70 9.97 -11.72 -11.02
CA ASN A 70 11.26 -12.31 -11.37
C ASN A 70 11.13 -13.77 -11.83
N MET A 71 10.23 -14.53 -11.21
CA MET A 71 9.95 -15.93 -11.56
C MET A 71 9.27 -16.07 -12.92
N TYR A 72 8.31 -15.18 -13.23
CA TYR A 72 7.53 -15.22 -14.46
C TYR A 72 7.77 -13.97 -15.30
N LYS A 73 8.96 -13.88 -15.89
CA LYS A 73 9.33 -12.75 -16.75
C LYS A 73 8.42 -12.71 -17.98
N ARG A 74 7.80 -11.55 -18.21
CA ARG A 74 6.96 -11.31 -19.38
C ARG A 74 7.82 -10.87 -20.56
N SER A 75 7.54 -11.44 -21.74
CA SER A 75 8.18 -11.04 -23.00
C SER A 75 7.52 -9.82 -23.65
N LYS A 76 6.25 -9.55 -23.30
CA LYS A 76 5.46 -8.45 -23.85
C LYS A 76 4.84 -7.63 -22.73
N TYR A 77 4.88 -6.31 -22.88
CA TYR A 77 4.18 -5.38 -21.99
C TYR A 77 2.88 -4.95 -22.67
N ALA A 78 1.76 -5.42 -22.13
CA ALA A 78 0.42 -4.97 -22.51
C ALA A 78 -0.29 -4.48 -21.25
N THR A 79 -0.76 -3.25 -21.26
CA THR A 79 -1.57 -2.67 -20.19
C THR A 79 -3.00 -2.53 -20.68
N ALA A 80 -3.99 -2.96 -19.89
CA ALA A 80 -5.39 -2.88 -20.28
C ALA A 80 -5.88 -1.44 -20.50
N SER A 81 -5.25 -0.48 -19.80
CA SER A 81 -5.50 0.96 -19.95
C SER A 81 -4.71 1.61 -21.08
N GLY A 82 -3.75 0.91 -21.70
CA GLY A 82 -2.78 1.51 -22.62
C GLY A 82 -1.82 2.53 -21.98
N LEU A 83 -1.91 2.75 -20.66
CA LEU A 83 -1.07 3.69 -19.93
C LEU A 83 0.26 3.06 -19.54
N THR A 84 1.29 3.89 -19.49
CA THR A 84 2.59 3.55 -18.91
C THR A 84 2.52 3.52 -17.37
N LEU A 85 3.53 2.95 -16.73
CA LEU A 85 3.61 2.87 -15.27
C LEU A 85 3.64 4.26 -14.62
N GLU A 86 4.37 5.21 -15.19
CA GLU A 86 4.45 6.58 -14.68
C GLU A 86 3.11 7.31 -14.82
N GLN A 87 2.42 7.14 -15.95
CA GLN A 87 1.05 7.66 -16.13
C GLN A 87 0.06 7.05 -15.15
N CYS A 88 0.17 5.74 -14.87
CA CYS A 88 -0.65 5.10 -13.85
C CYS A 88 -0.37 5.67 -12.45
N LYS A 89 0.90 5.92 -12.10
CA LYS A 89 1.25 6.54 -10.82
C LYS A 89 0.64 7.93 -10.70
N GLU A 90 0.75 8.74 -11.76
CA GLU A 90 0.19 10.09 -11.79
C GLU A 90 -1.32 10.07 -11.62
N VAL A 91 -2.04 9.25 -12.39
CA VAL A 91 -3.51 9.11 -12.28
C VAL A 91 -3.94 8.67 -10.87
N LEU A 92 -3.16 7.79 -10.24
CA LEU A 92 -3.46 7.25 -8.91
C LEU A 92 -3.05 8.16 -7.74
N SER A 93 -2.38 9.29 -8.00
CA SER A 93 -2.04 10.27 -6.96
C SER A 93 -3.30 10.81 -6.28
N THR A 94 -3.21 11.16 -5.00
CA THR A 94 -4.38 11.67 -4.25
C THR A 94 -4.96 12.93 -4.86
N GLU A 95 -4.12 13.79 -5.44
CA GLU A 95 -4.57 15.04 -6.06
C GLU A 95 -5.33 14.76 -7.36
N ASN A 96 -4.82 13.89 -8.23
CA ASN A 96 -5.48 13.58 -9.49
C ASN A 96 -6.78 12.81 -9.28
N LEU A 97 -6.84 11.90 -8.29
CA LEU A 97 -8.09 11.25 -7.95
C LEU A 97 -9.15 12.20 -7.37
N LYS A 98 -8.75 13.25 -6.64
CA LYS A 98 -9.69 14.30 -6.21
C LYS A 98 -10.24 15.05 -7.43
N ILE A 99 -9.41 15.35 -8.42
CA ILE A 99 -9.82 16.03 -9.66
C ILE A 99 -10.79 15.13 -10.45
N ILE A 100 -10.47 13.85 -10.63
CA ILE A 100 -11.31 12.88 -11.34
C ILE A 100 -12.66 12.70 -10.62
N ASN A 101 -12.66 12.59 -9.28
CA ASN A 101 -13.92 12.50 -8.54
C ASN A 101 -14.75 13.79 -8.67
N LYS A 102 -14.12 14.97 -8.68
CA LYS A 102 -14.83 16.25 -8.88
C LYS A 102 -15.42 16.38 -10.29
N SER A 103 -14.75 15.88 -11.32
CA SER A 103 -15.27 15.95 -12.70
C SER A 103 -16.45 15.02 -12.92
N GLN A 104 -16.47 13.87 -12.24
CA GLN A 104 -17.56 12.89 -12.22
C GLN A 104 -18.82 13.38 -11.46
N LEU A 105 -18.71 14.46 -10.65
CA LEU A 105 -19.88 15.05 -10.00
C LEU A 105 -20.76 15.80 -11.02
N SER A 106 -22.05 15.48 -11.01
CA SER A 106 -23.10 16.24 -11.71
C SER A 106 -23.10 17.71 -11.30
N PHE A 107 -23.65 18.60 -12.14
CA PHE A 107 -23.67 20.05 -11.89
C PHE A 107 -24.20 20.41 -10.48
N THR A 108 -25.28 19.78 -10.03
CA THR A 108 -25.86 19.95 -8.69
C THR A 108 -24.94 19.47 -7.55
N GLY A 109 -24.14 18.42 -7.80
CA GLY A 109 -23.12 17.94 -6.87
C GLY A 109 -21.97 18.94 -6.70
N ARG A 110 -21.53 19.58 -7.80
CA ARG A 110 -20.50 20.63 -7.76
C ARG A 110 -20.97 21.85 -6.96
N VAL A 111 -22.21 22.27 -7.18
CA VAL A 111 -22.83 23.38 -6.44
C VAL A 111 -22.90 23.08 -4.94
N LYS A 112 -23.35 21.87 -4.54
CA LYS A 112 -23.35 21.46 -3.11
C LYS A 112 -21.96 21.52 -2.47
N THR A 113 -20.91 21.09 -3.18
CA THR A 113 -19.54 21.14 -2.64
C THR A 113 -18.98 22.55 -2.45
N LEU A 114 -19.49 23.55 -3.19
CA LEU A 114 -19.11 24.95 -3.02
C LEU A 114 -19.84 25.62 -1.86
N PHE A 115 -21.09 25.24 -1.59
CA PHE A 115 -21.89 25.75 -0.47
C PHE A 115 -21.64 25.04 0.87
N THR A 116 -20.83 23.97 0.91
CA THR A 116 -20.48 23.25 2.15
C THR A 116 -19.05 23.57 2.63
N LYS A 117 -18.45 24.64 2.10
CA LYS A 117 -17.25 25.27 2.69
C LYS A 117 -17.66 26.40 3.62
#